data_AF-A0A2H3BMB9-F1
#
_entry.id   AF-A0A2H3BMB9-F1
#
_cell.length_a   1.000
_cell.length_b   1.000
_cell.length_c   1.000
_cell.angle_alpha   90.00
_cell.angle_beta   90.00
_cell.angle_gamma   90.00
#
_symmetry.space_group_name_H-M   'P 1'
#
loop_
_entity.id
_entity.type
_entity.pdbx_description
1 polymer ?
#
loop_
_entity_poly.entity_id
_entity_poly.type
_entity_poly.pdbx_seq_one_letter_code
_entity_poly.pdbx_strand_id
1 'polypeptide(L)'
;MAENMVREPLSGIDILIAGGGLAGLTAAIECYRKGHNVRVVERRPGLDPFGDLIAIQPGALRTMRKWPGFVSQLYENQFGPGIHMYKFDGTLIGVFPSLGDYDPSTGERAVTLSRLELHRALHKYATSLGISVEHGISVQDYSETIDKGCAILADGTKLEADLVIAADGVGGKGWGIVSGKKEEPISSGYAVYRTTFPLEYALKDPLLAKVYERDGSHSAVYIGSNMHIITGKNKNVVCWMMTYLDDGNATEDWSKTQSSDSALKHVKDWSPFVSALINAVPNKEVVDWKLMWRNPQPKWISPMGRVAQIGDAAHSLLPTSGSGATMAMEDGFTVAACLHISRKDKIPLAVQVYNKLRFERVSCAQRMGFKTRENWHHTDWDAVSKNPQLVGKIIGSWLSKHDSEKYAYENYAACAKHIIDGTPFTNTNTPPGYIYEAWTVEDLLKAAREKTDVQDAGDWS
;
A
#
# COMPACT_ATOMS: atom_id res chain seq x y z
N MET A 1 -23.49 -3.77 11.88
CA MET A 1 -22.59 -4.15 10.76
C MET A 1 -21.23 -4.58 11.31
N ALA A 2 -20.46 -3.75 12.02
CA ALA A 2 -19.26 -4.22 12.73
C ALA A 2 -19.54 -5.07 13.99
N GLU A 3 -20.65 -4.79 14.69
CA GLU A 3 -21.06 -5.49 15.93
C GLU A 3 -21.28 -7.01 15.78
N ASN A 4 -21.45 -7.49 14.54
CA ASN A 4 -21.61 -8.92 14.24
C ASN A 4 -20.27 -9.62 13.96
N MET A 5 -19.15 -8.92 14.09
CA MET A 5 -17.84 -9.54 13.87
C MET A 5 -17.57 -10.56 14.96
N VAL A 6 -17.34 -11.82 14.56
CA VAL A 6 -16.96 -12.88 15.49
C VAL A 6 -15.53 -12.60 15.96
N ARG A 7 -15.40 -12.37 17.27
CA ARG A 7 -14.12 -12.19 17.95
C ARG A 7 -13.68 -13.50 18.59
N GLU A 8 -12.44 -13.88 18.38
CA GLU A 8 -11.82 -15.02 19.07
C GLU A 8 -11.76 -14.78 20.60
N PRO A 9 -11.64 -15.84 21.41
CA PRO A 9 -11.45 -15.71 22.85
C PRO A 9 -10.28 -14.78 23.22
N LEU A 10 -10.40 -14.08 24.35
CA LEU A 10 -9.37 -13.14 24.79
C LEU A 10 -8.02 -13.85 24.96
N SER A 11 -7.00 -13.37 24.27
CA SER A 11 -5.66 -13.97 24.30
C SER A 11 -4.82 -13.48 25.49
N GLY A 12 -5.24 -12.40 26.15
CA GLY A 12 -4.48 -11.71 27.20
C GLY A 12 -3.24 -10.96 26.71
N ILE A 13 -3.10 -10.75 25.39
CA ILE A 13 -2.00 -9.98 24.77
C ILE A 13 -2.45 -8.53 24.59
N ASP A 14 -1.71 -7.60 25.17
CA ASP A 14 -1.88 -6.16 25.02
C ASP A 14 -1.00 -5.64 23.87
N ILE A 15 -1.62 -4.94 22.90
CA ILE A 15 -0.96 -4.41 21.72
C ILE A 15 -1.20 -2.90 21.64
N LEU A 16 -0.10 -2.15 21.52
CA LEU A 16 -0.11 -0.74 21.20
C LEU A 16 0.30 -0.56 19.74
N ILE A 17 -0.50 0.14 18.95
CA ILE A 17 -0.17 0.48 17.56
C ILE A 17 0.15 1.97 17.48
N ALA A 18 1.35 2.31 17.05
CA ALA A 18 1.79 3.66 16.80
C ALA A 18 1.60 4.00 15.31
N GLY A 19 0.51 4.70 14.99
CA GLY A 19 0.13 5.11 13.64
C GLY A 19 -1.29 4.64 13.28
N GLY A 20 -2.18 5.60 13.04
CA GLY A 20 -3.56 5.40 12.63
C GLY A 20 -3.76 5.36 11.11
N GLY A 21 -2.72 4.97 10.36
CA GLY A 21 -2.78 4.81 8.90
C GLY A 21 -3.47 3.50 8.46
N LEU A 22 -3.42 3.21 7.15
CA LEU A 22 -4.03 1.98 6.60
C LEU A 22 -3.48 0.70 7.24
N ALA A 23 -2.16 0.63 7.41
CA ALA A 23 -1.48 -0.50 8.03
C ALA A 23 -1.92 -0.68 9.49
N GLY A 24 -1.83 0.40 10.28
CA GLY A 24 -2.12 0.37 11.71
C GLY A 24 -3.59 0.09 12.03
N LEU A 25 -4.52 0.72 11.32
CA LEU A 25 -5.96 0.44 11.50
C LEU A 25 -6.34 -0.97 11.04
N THR A 26 -5.71 -1.47 9.97
CA THR A 26 -5.90 -2.86 9.52
C THR A 26 -5.40 -3.85 10.56
N ALA A 27 -4.18 -3.65 11.07
CA ALA A 27 -3.62 -4.46 12.15
C ALA A 27 -4.47 -4.37 13.42
N ALA A 28 -5.01 -3.19 13.75
CA ALA A 28 -5.88 -3.02 14.91
C ALA A 28 -7.14 -3.88 14.82
N ILE A 29 -7.85 -3.81 13.68
CA ILE A 29 -9.08 -4.57 13.45
C ILE A 29 -8.79 -6.07 13.49
N GLU A 30 -7.72 -6.52 12.83
CA GLU A 30 -7.39 -7.94 12.83
C GLU A 30 -6.93 -8.46 14.19
N CYS A 31 -6.02 -7.75 14.87
CA CYS A 31 -5.59 -8.13 16.21
C CYS A 31 -6.79 -8.19 17.17
N TYR A 32 -7.73 -7.25 17.08
CA TYR A 32 -8.96 -7.29 17.85
C TYR A 32 -9.78 -8.54 17.53
N ARG A 33 -10.01 -8.85 16.24
CA ARG A 33 -10.75 -10.03 15.78
C ARG A 33 -10.13 -11.32 16.32
N LYS A 34 -8.80 -11.36 16.47
CA LYS A 34 -8.02 -12.46 17.06
C LYS A 34 -7.95 -12.49 18.59
N GLY A 35 -8.80 -11.71 19.26
CA GLY A 35 -8.94 -11.75 20.72
C GLY A 35 -7.88 -10.95 21.48
N HIS A 36 -7.02 -10.19 20.79
CA HIS A 36 -6.02 -9.35 21.44
C HIS A 36 -6.67 -8.06 21.98
N ASN A 37 -6.07 -7.47 23.02
CA ASN A 37 -6.44 -6.16 23.53
C ASN A 37 -5.63 -5.09 22.78
N VAL A 38 -6.29 -4.17 22.09
CA VAL A 38 -5.60 -3.28 21.13
C VAL A 38 -6.01 -1.83 21.33
N ARG A 39 -5.02 -0.94 21.26
CA ARG A 39 -5.22 0.51 21.18
C ARG A 39 -4.28 1.12 20.14
N VAL A 40 -4.71 2.23 19.54
CA VAL A 40 -3.99 2.95 18.49
C VAL A 40 -3.72 4.38 18.97
N VAL A 41 -2.50 4.86 18.74
CA VAL A 41 -2.13 6.27 18.89
C VAL A 41 -1.75 6.86 17.53
N GLU A 42 -2.22 8.05 17.23
CA GLU A 42 -1.99 8.75 15.96
C GLU A 42 -1.51 10.18 16.25
N ARG A 43 -0.45 10.62 15.57
CA ARG A 43 0.15 11.95 15.78
C ARG A 43 -0.73 13.09 15.29
N ARG A 44 -1.53 12.85 14.25
CA ARG A 44 -2.41 13.88 13.68
C ARG A 44 -3.59 14.11 14.62
N PRO A 45 -4.11 15.35 14.68
CA PRO A 45 -5.27 15.67 15.53
C PRO A 45 -6.60 15.11 14.99
N GLY A 46 -6.60 14.56 13.77
CA GLY A 46 -7.78 13.98 13.14
C GLY A 46 -7.44 13.32 11.80
N LEU A 47 -8.48 13.01 11.02
CA LEU A 47 -8.33 12.37 9.71
C LEU A 47 -7.73 13.37 8.69
N ASP A 48 -6.85 12.86 7.83
CA ASP A 48 -6.19 13.65 6.77
C ASP A 48 -7.23 14.20 5.79
N PRO A 49 -7.20 15.50 5.40
CA PRO A 49 -8.02 15.98 4.30
C PRO A 49 -7.50 15.55 2.92
N PHE A 50 -6.22 15.19 2.80
CA PHE A 50 -5.63 14.86 1.51
C PHE A 50 -5.92 13.41 1.13
N GLY A 51 -6.47 13.25 -0.08
CA GLY A 51 -6.74 11.95 -0.69
C GLY A 51 -5.90 11.73 -1.95
N ASP A 52 -5.63 10.48 -2.24
CA ASP A 52 -5.15 10.00 -3.53
C ASP A 52 -5.90 8.72 -3.94
N LEU A 53 -5.49 8.14 -5.07
CA LEU A 53 -6.07 6.92 -5.60
C LEU A 53 -5.30 5.74 -5.05
N ILE A 54 -6.03 4.75 -4.55
CA ILE A 54 -5.45 3.52 -4.03
C ILE A 54 -6.21 2.33 -4.56
N ALA A 55 -5.53 1.21 -4.67
CA ALA A 55 -6.13 -0.04 -5.09
C ALA A 55 -5.78 -1.16 -4.10
N ILE A 56 -6.80 -1.89 -3.68
CA ILE A 56 -6.66 -3.04 -2.78
C ILE A 56 -6.88 -4.31 -3.58
N GLN A 57 -5.86 -5.16 -3.61
CA GLN A 57 -5.86 -6.38 -4.41
C GLN A 57 -6.70 -7.49 -3.75
N PRO A 58 -7.16 -8.50 -4.52
CA PRO A 58 -8.01 -9.56 -4.00
C PRO A 58 -7.43 -10.28 -2.76
N GLY A 59 -6.10 -10.43 -2.68
CA GLY A 59 -5.45 -11.08 -1.55
C GLY A 59 -5.75 -10.43 -0.21
N ALA A 60 -5.73 -9.10 -0.14
CA ALA A 60 -6.11 -8.41 1.09
C ALA A 60 -7.63 -8.44 1.34
N LEU A 61 -8.43 -8.35 0.27
CA LEU A 61 -9.89 -8.38 0.37
C LEU A 61 -10.42 -9.71 0.93
N ARG A 62 -9.75 -10.85 0.66
CA ARG A 62 -10.14 -12.17 1.21
C ARG A 62 -10.21 -12.17 2.72
N THR A 63 -9.19 -11.65 3.39
CA THR A 63 -9.20 -11.49 4.85
C THR A 63 -10.26 -10.49 5.29
N MET A 64 -10.36 -9.34 4.61
CA MET A 64 -11.36 -8.30 4.95
C MET A 64 -12.81 -8.75 4.79
N ARG A 65 -13.11 -9.80 4.01
CA ARG A 65 -14.48 -10.36 3.95
C ARG A 65 -14.94 -10.95 5.29
N LYS A 66 -14.00 -11.24 6.20
CA LYS A 66 -14.29 -11.64 7.58
C LYS A 66 -14.76 -10.46 8.44
N TRP A 67 -14.73 -9.24 7.91
CA TRP A 67 -15.22 -8.02 8.55
C TRP A 67 -16.61 -7.68 7.99
N PRO A 68 -17.71 -8.00 8.70
CA PRO A 68 -19.03 -7.94 8.10
C PRO A 68 -19.40 -6.55 7.59
N GLY A 69 -19.79 -6.49 6.31
CA GLY A 69 -20.20 -5.25 5.62
C GLY A 69 -19.05 -4.36 5.13
N PHE A 70 -17.80 -4.61 5.53
CA PHE A 70 -16.67 -3.73 5.18
C PHE A 70 -16.37 -3.73 3.68
N VAL A 71 -16.18 -4.91 3.08
CA VAL A 71 -15.86 -5.03 1.65
C VAL A 71 -16.98 -4.49 0.75
N SER A 72 -18.25 -4.72 1.14
CA SER A 72 -19.40 -4.15 0.43
C SER A 72 -19.36 -2.62 0.40
N GLN A 73 -19.03 -1.99 1.54
CA GLN A 73 -18.87 -0.54 1.63
C GLN A 73 -17.73 -0.02 0.71
N LEU A 74 -16.65 -0.78 0.53
CA LEU A 74 -15.59 -0.41 -0.41
C LEU A 74 -16.08 -0.44 -1.86
N TYR A 75 -16.84 -1.47 -2.25
CA TYR A 75 -17.40 -1.57 -3.60
C TYR A 75 -18.42 -0.47 -3.92
N GLU A 76 -19.15 0.05 -2.92
CA GLU A 76 -20.06 1.19 -3.11
C GLU A 76 -19.34 2.50 -3.47
N ASN A 77 -18.07 2.65 -3.05
CA ASN A 77 -17.28 3.86 -3.26
C ASN A 77 -16.14 3.66 -4.29
N GLN A 78 -16.14 2.55 -5.01
CA GLN A 78 -15.10 2.25 -5.98
C GLN A 78 -15.13 3.18 -7.21
N PHE A 79 -13.97 3.36 -7.83
CA PHE A 79 -13.77 4.08 -9.08
C PHE A 79 -14.03 3.23 -10.33
N GLY A 80 -14.53 2.01 -10.16
CA GLY A 80 -15.05 1.17 -11.23
C GLY A 80 -14.38 -0.20 -11.29
N PRO A 81 -15.03 -1.18 -11.94
CA PRO A 81 -14.58 -2.56 -11.93
C PRO A 81 -13.44 -2.87 -12.92
N GLY A 82 -13.18 -1.97 -13.87
CA GLY A 82 -12.13 -2.08 -14.87
C GLY A 82 -11.41 -0.76 -15.09
N ILE A 83 -10.23 -0.85 -15.71
CA ILE A 83 -9.34 0.26 -15.98
C ILE A 83 -9.24 0.49 -17.48
N HIS A 84 -9.59 1.70 -17.91
CA HIS A 84 -9.46 2.11 -19.31
C HIS A 84 -8.04 2.59 -19.54
N MET A 85 -7.31 1.94 -20.42
CA MET A 85 -5.95 2.34 -20.73
C MET A 85 -5.91 3.09 -22.05
N TYR A 86 -5.31 4.27 -22.01
CA TYR A 86 -5.15 5.15 -23.14
C TYR A 86 -3.66 5.44 -23.37
N LYS A 87 -3.30 5.65 -24.64
CA LYS A 87 -2.10 6.39 -24.97
C LYS A 87 -2.28 7.86 -24.58
N PHE A 88 -1.17 8.58 -24.40
CA PHE A 88 -1.18 9.99 -23.98
C PHE A 88 -2.07 10.88 -24.87
N ASP A 89 -2.19 10.58 -26.17
CA ASP A 89 -3.03 11.30 -27.14
C ASP A 89 -4.54 11.01 -27.01
N GLY A 90 -4.93 10.06 -26.16
CA GLY A 90 -6.32 9.65 -25.95
C GLY A 90 -6.76 8.44 -26.78
N THR A 91 -5.85 7.81 -27.54
CA THR A 91 -6.15 6.55 -28.23
C THR A 91 -6.39 5.44 -27.21
N LEU A 92 -7.57 4.80 -27.24
CA LEU A 92 -7.90 3.67 -26.38
C LEU A 92 -7.04 2.45 -26.75
N ILE A 93 -6.29 1.95 -25.77
CA ILE A 93 -5.51 0.70 -25.87
C ILE A 93 -6.42 -0.49 -25.55
N GLY A 94 -7.24 -0.37 -24.50
CA GLY A 94 -8.15 -1.42 -24.07
C GLY A 94 -8.75 -1.16 -22.70
N VAL A 95 -9.64 -2.06 -22.28
CA VAL A 95 -10.25 -2.07 -20.95
C VAL A 95 -9.86 -3.37 -20.26
N PHE A 96 -9.23 -3.27 -19.10
CA PHE A 96 -8.67 -4.41 -18.37
C PHE A 96 -9.31 -4.53 -16.98
N PRO A 97 -9.27 -5.71 -16.35
CA PRO A 97 -9.56 -5.83 -14.93
C PRO A 97 -8.67 -4.90 -14.09
N SER A 98 -9.23 -4.33 -13.02
CA SER A 98 -8.44 -3.54 -12.09
C SER A 98 -7.49 -4.44 -11.30
N LEU A 99 -6.17 -4.19 -11.40
CA LEU A 99 -5.07 -4.87 -10.68
C LEU A 99 -5.28 -6.36 -10.41
N GLY A 100 -4.90 -7.19 -11.38
CA GLY A 100 -4.85 -8.65 -11.27
C GLY A 100 -5.95 -9.34 -12.06
N ASP A 101 -6.10 -10.63 -11.84
CA ASP A 101 -7.11 -11.42 -12.53
C ASP A 101 -8.50 -11.15 -11.93
N TYR A 102 -9.52 -11.02 -12.77
CA TYR A 102 -10.91 -11.16 -12.34
C TYR A 102 -11.27 -12.64 -12.42
N ASP A 103 -11.72 -13.21 -11.30
CA ASP A 103 -12.27 -14.55 -11.27
C ASP A 103 -13.80 -14.47 -11.21
N PRO A 104 -14.51 -14.75 -12.32
CA PRO A 104 -15.97 -14.71 -12.36
C PRO A 104 -16.64 -15.75 -11.46
N SER A 105 -15.95 -16.84 -11.13
CA SER A 105 -16.50 -17.94 -10.32
C SER A 105 -16.58 -17.58 -8.84
N THR A 106 -15.64 -16.78 -8.37
CA THR A 106 -15.57 -16.32 -6.97
C THR A 106 -16.02 -14.86 -6.81
N GLY A 107 -16.16 -14.12 -7.93
CA GLY A 107 -16.46 -12.70 -7.93
C GLY A 107 -15.33 -11.83 -7.39
N GLU A 108 -14.13 -12.40 -7.23
CA GLU A 108 -12.98 -11.72 -6.66
C GLU A 108 -12.38 -10.73 -7.65
N ARG A 109 -12.32 -9.46 -7.24
CA ARG A 109 -11.67 -8.38 -7.99
C ARG A 109 -11.06 -7.38 -7.04
N ALA A 110 -10.00 -6.72 -7.49
CA ALA A 110 -9.45 -5.58 -6.77
C ALA A 110 -10.51 -4.46 -6.67
N VAL A 111 -10.33 -3.58 -5.70
CA VAL A 111 -11.13 -2.37 -5.56
C VAL A 111 -10.21 -1.16 -5.62
N THR A 112 -10.49 -0.27 -6.57
CA THR A 112 -9.80 1.02 -6.70
C THR A 112 -10.73 2.10 -6.17
N LEU A 113 -10.25 2.96 -5.28
CA LEU A 113 -11.05 3.97 -4.58
C LEU A 113 -10.18 5.10 -4.05
N SER A 114 -10.82 6.10 -3.43
CA SER A 114 -10.09 7.14 -2.71
C SER A 114 -9.44 6.56 -1.45
N ARG A 115 -8.14 6.82 -1.26
CA ARG A 115 -7.43 6.51 -0.02
C ARG A 115 -8.09 7.16 1.19
N LEU A 116 -8.63 8.36 1.02
CA LEU A 116 -9.34 9.09 2.08
C LEU A 116 -10.61 8.34 2.50
N GLU A 117 -11.40 7.87 1.55
CA GLU A 117 -12.63 7.10 1.83
C GLU A 117 -12.29 5.76 2.49
N LEU A 118 -11.24 5.06 2.03
CA LEU A 118 -10.75 3.84 2.67
C LEU A 118 -10.29 4.08 4.11
N HIS A 119 -9.50 5.14 4.35
CA HIS A 119 -9.01 5.49 5.69
C HIS A 119 -10.17 5.80 6.65
N ARG A 120 -11.16 6.58 6.19
CA ARG A 120 -12.40 6.85 6.93
C ARG A 120 -13.18 5.58 7.23
N ALA A 121 -13.30 4.68 6.25
CA ALA A 121 -13.99 3.40 6.43
C ALA A 121 -13.30 2.54 7.49
N LEU A 122 -11.97 2.40 7.43
CA LEU A 122 -11.17 1.68 8.43
C LEU A 122 -11.31 2.29 9.82
N HIS A 123 -11.18 3.62 9.94
CA HIS A 123 -11.28 4.32 11.22
C HIS A 123 -12.67 4.15 11.86
N LYS A 124 -13.73 4.33 11.06
CA LYS A 124 -15.12 4.10 11.50
C LYS A 124 -15.34 2.65 11.92
N TYR A 125 -14.81 1.69 11.14
CA TYR A 125 -14.96 0.28 11.45
C TYR A 125 -14.25 -0.08 12.78
N ALA A 126 -12.99 0.33 12.94
CA ALA A 126 -12.21 0.09 14.16
C ALA A 126 -12.88 0.69 15.41
N THR A 127 -13.30 1.95 15.34
CA THR A 127 -13.98 2.62 16.46
C THR A 127 -15.34 2.01 16.79
N SER A 128 -16.08 1.53 15.79
CA SER A 128 -17.36 0.82 16.03
C SER A 128 -17.19 -0.56 16.70
N LEU A 129 -15.97 -1.12 16.71
CA LEU A 129 -15.63 -2.31 17.49
C LEU A 129 -15.24 -1.98 18.94
N GLY A 130 -15.18 -0.70 19.30
CA GLY A 130 -14.71 -0.22 20.60
C GLY A 130 -13.18 -0.14 20.72
N ILE A 131 -12.44 -0.20 19.60
CA ILE A 131 -10.98 -0.01 19.62
C ILE A 131 -10.67 1.47 19.87
N SER A 132 -9.85 1.76 20.88
CA SER A 132 -9.39 3.12 21.16
C SER A 132 -8.45 3.61 20.07
N VAL A 133 -8.75 4.78 19.47
CA VAL A 133 -7.90 5.47 18.51
C VAL A 133 -7.71 6.91 19.00
N GLU A 134 -6.57 7.15 19.66
CA GLU A 134 -6.23 8.43 20.28
C GLU A 134 -5.41 9.29 19.31
N HIS A 135 -5.93 10.47 18.99
CA HIS A 135 -5.31 11.44 18.07
C HIS A 135 -4.44 12.46 18.82
N GLY A 136 -3.53 13.11 18.11
CA GLY A 136 -2.62 14.12 18.68
C GLY A 136 -1.46 13.55 19.51
N ILE A 137 -1.22 12.23 19.47
CA ILE A 137 -0.18 11.56 20.24
C ILE A 137 0.98 11.20 19.31
N SER A 138 2.09 11.94 19.42
CA SER A 138 3.29 11.73 18.60
C SER A 138 4.33 10.90 19.33
N VAL A 139 4.55 9.67 18.86
CA VAL A 139 5.67 8.82 19.26
C VAL A 139 6.97 9.36 18.65
N GLN A 140 8.00 9.51 19.47
CA GLN A 140 9.32 10.04 19.09
C GLN A 140 10.43 8.99 19.10
N ASP A 141 10.27 7.95 19.91
CA ASP A 141 11.26 6.87 20.04
C ASP A 141 10.60 5.59 20.56
N TYR A 142 11.35 4.50 20.54
CA TYR A 142 10.91 3.18 21.01
C TYR A 142 11.96 2.55 21.91
N SER A 143 11.52 1.82 22.93
CA SER A 143 12.38 0.98 23.77
C SER A 143 11.70 -0.35 24.03
N GLU A 144 12.45 -1.32 24.56
CA GLU A 144 11.89 -2.59 24.98
C GLU A 144 12.55 -3.13 26.25
N THR A 145 11.82 -3.99 26.94
CA THR A 145 12.32 -4.91 27.95
C THR A 145 12.10 -6.34 27.48
N ILE A 146 12.49 -7.32 28.28
CA ILE A 146 12.24 -8.72 27.96
C ILE A 146 10.72 -9.04 27.86
N ASP A 147 9.89 -8.27 28.56
CA ASP A 147 8.45 -8.52 28.69
C ASP A 147 7.57 -7.57 27.87
N LYS A 148 8.03 -6.34 27.62
CA LYS A 148 7.21 -5.25 27.09
C LYS A 148 7.92 -4.45 26.01
N GLY A 149 7.14 -3.94 25.06
CA GLY A 149 7.55 -2.86 24.17
C GLY A 149 7.05 -1.53 24.72
N CYS A 150 7.77 -0.45 24.45
CA CYS A 150 7.41 0.90 24.86
C CYS A 150 7.52 1.87 23.68
N ALA A 151 6.48 2.67 23.45
CA ALA A 151 6.54 3.86 22.63
C ALA A 151 6.78 5.08 23.53
N ILE A 152 7.74 5.93 23.16
CA ILE A 152 8.18 7.09 23.95
C ILE A 152 7.65 8.36 23.28
N LEU A 153 6.91 9.17 24.03
CA LEU A 153 6.36 10.45 23.57
C LEU A 153 7.38 11.58 23.73
N ALA A 154 7.08 12.75 23.16
CA ALA A 154 7.98 13.91 23.18
C ALA A 154 8.28 14.45 24.59
N ASP A 155 7.37 14.26 25.54
CA ASP A 155 7.52 14.63 26.95
C ASP A 155 8.24 13.56 27.79
N GLY A 156 8.65 12.45 27.16
CA GLY A 156 9.27 11.30 27.82
C GLY A 156 8.27 10.28 28.39
N THR A 157 6.96 10.51 28.27
CA THR A 157 5.93 9.55 28.68
C THR A 157 6.10 8.23 27.92
N LYS A 158 6.04 7.11 28.64
CA LYS A 158 6.16 5.76 28.07
C LYS A 158 4.80 5.09 27.99
N LEU A 159 4.43 4.69 26.77
CA LEU A 159 3.24 3.89 26.51
C LEU A 159 3.66 2.44 26.32
N GLU A 160 3.29 1.58 27.26
CA GLU A 160 3.73 0.17 27.28
C GLU A 160 2.64 -0.79 26.79
N ALA A 161 3.08 -1.93 26.25
CA ALA A 161 2.26 -3.06 25.81
C ALA A 161 3.10 -4.35 25.74
N ASP A 162 2.48 -5.53 25.65
CA ASP A 162 3.24 -6.77 25.42
C ASP A 162 3.95 -6.76 24.05
N LEU A 163 3.37 -6.03 23.09
CA LEU A 163 3.95 -5.74 21.78
C LEU A 163 3.57 -4.30 21.36
N VAL A 164 4.55 -3.56 20.84
CA VAL A 164 4.31 -2.31 20.12
C VAL A 164 4.45 -2.56 18.62
N ILE A 165 3.43 -2.19 17.85
CA ILE A 165 3.47 -2.21 16.38
C ILE A 165 3.72 -0.79 15.89
N ALA A 166 4.89 -0.56 15.30
CA ALA A 166 5.27 0.69 14.65
C ALA A 166 4.68 0.73 13.23
N ALA A 167 3.58 1.46 13.07
CA ALA A 167 2.86 1.70 11.82
C ALA A 167 2.93 3.19 11.42
N ASP A 168 4.06 3.85 11.76
CA ASP A 168 4.28 5.30 11.71
C ASP A 168 4.80 5.81 10.35
N GLY A 169 4.87 4.92 9.35
CA GLY A 169 5.19 5.19 7.96
C GLY A 169 6.64 5.62 7.72
N VAL A 170 6.91 6.15 6.52
CA VAL A 170 8.27 6.53 6.06
C VAL A 170 8.99 7.52 7.00
N GLY A 171 8.22 8.41 7.63
CA GLY A 171 8.74 9.40 8.59
C GLY A 171 8.90 8.87 10.01
N GLY A 172 8.56 7.60 10.25
CA GLY A 172 8.57 6.94 11.54
C GLY A 172 9.95 6.85 12.20
N LYS A 173 9.95 6.42 13.46
CA LYS A 173 11.16 6.34 14.30
C LYS A 173 11.51 4.90 14.69
N GLY A 174 10.67 3.93 14.33
CA GLY A 174 10.88 2.50 14.66
C GLY A 174 12.21 1.92 14.14
N TRP A 175 12.78 2.48 13.07
CA TRP A 175 14.08 2.05 12.54
C TRP A 175 15.21 2.17 13.58
N GLY A 176 15.11 3.10 14.54
CA GLY A 176 16.14 3.31 15.57
C GLY A 176 16.39 2.07 16.42
N ILE A 177 15.32 1.42 16.90
CA ILE A 177 15.43 0.20 17.71
C ILE A 177 15.58 -1.07 16.85
N VAL A 178 15.03 -1.08 15.64
CA VAL A 178 15.00 -2.28 14.77
C VAL A 178 16.33 -2.49 14.03
N SER A 179 16.77 -1.48 13.27
CA SER A 179 17.96 -1.58 12.43
C SER A 179 19.14 -0.76 12.96
N GLY A 180 18.89 0.20 13.85
CA GLY A 180 19.91 1.15 14.35
C GLY A 180 20.32 2.21 13.32
N LYS A 181 19.85 2.11 12.08
CA LYS A 181 20.18 3.02 10.98
C LYS A 181 18.94 3.25 10.12
N LYS A 182 18.64 4.53 9.85
CA LYS A 182 17.63 4.90 8.86
C LYS A 182 18.19 4.61 7.47
N GLU A 183 17.43 3.87 6.67
CA GLU A 183 17.80 3.65 5.26
C GLU A 183 17.78 4.96 4.50
N GLU A 184 18.85 5.22 3.74
CA GLU A 184 18.96 6.43 2.94
C GLU A 184 18.05 6.32 1.71
N PRO A 185 17.18 7.31 1.46
CA PRO A 185 16.31 7.28 0.30
C PRO A 185 17.10 7.56 -0.99
N ILE A 186 16.86 6.77 -2.02
CA ILE A 186 17.50 6.88 -3.34
C ILE A 186 16.51 7.52 -4.30
N SER A 187 16.89 8.61 -4.96
CA SER A 187 16.01 9.28 -5.92
C SER A 187 15.61 8.32 -7.04
N SER A 188 14.31 8.23 -7.34
CA SER A 188 13.84 7.47 -8.50
C SER A 188 14.05 8.19 -9.83
N GLY A 189 14.33 9.50 -9.80
CA GLY A 189 14.31 10.41 -10.95
C GLY A 189 12.92 10.96 -11.30
N TYR A 190 11.89 10.58 -10.54
CA TYR A 190 10.50 10.96 -10.80
C TYR A 190 9.86 11.63 -9.59
N ALA A 191 8.81 12.40 -9.86
CA ALA A 191 7.92 12.97 -8.86
C ALA A 191 6.46 12.69 -9.26
N VAL A 192 5.54 12.90 -8.33
CA VAL A 192 4.11 12.68 -8.54
C VAL A 192 3.29 13.87 -8.08
N TYR A 193 2.56 14.46 -9.02
CA TYR A 193 1.43 15.32 -8.69
C TYR A 193 0.23 14.46 -8.32
N ARG A 194 -0.53 14.85 -7.31
CA ARG A 194 -1.79 14.15 -6.97
C ARG A 194 -2.77 15.02 -6.22
N THR A 195 -4.03 14.67 -6.36
CA THR A 195 -5.13 15.30 -5.61
C THR A 195 -6.41 14.46 -5.67
N THR A 196 -7.30 14.73 -4.72
CA THR A 196 -8.70 14.29 -4.73
C THR A 196 -9.58 15.50 -4.48
N PHE A 197 -10.66 15.64 -5.26
CA PHE A 197 -11.61 16.75 -5.11
C PHE A 197 -13.05 16.32 -5.43
N PRO A 198 -14.07 17.09 -5.02
CA PRO A 198 -15.47 16.73 -5.27
C PRO A 198 -15.81 16.66 -6.77
N LEU A 199 -16.57 15.65 -7.17
CA LEU A 199 -16.93 15.39 -8.57
C LEU A 199 -17.58 16.60 -9.25
N GLU A 200 -18.37 17.38 -8.51
CA GLU A 200 -19.07 18.57 -9.02
C GLU A 200 -18.17 19.61 -9.70
N TYR A 201 -16.89 19.70 -9.32
CA TYR A 201 -15.95 20.61 -9.96
C TYR A 201 -15.55 20.11 -11.35
N ALA A 202 -15.35 18.80 -11.51
CA ALA A 202 -15.09 18.19 -12.81
C ALA A 202 -16.30 18.31 -13.75
N LEU A 203 -17.52 18.15 -13.23
CA LEU A 203 -18.75 18.22 -14.04
C LEU A 203 -19.06 19.61 -14.62
N LYS A 204 -18.36 20.66 -14.18
CA LYS A 204 -18.47 22.01 -14.78
C LYS A 204 -17.81 22.09 -16.15
N ASP A 205 -16.83 21.23 -16.42
CA ASP A 205 -16.18 21.13 -17.72
C ASP A 205 -16.99 20.20 -18.65
N PRO A 206 -17.41 20.65 -19.84
CA PRO A 206 -18.23 19.84 -20.75
C PRO A 206 -17.54 18.55 -21.24
N LEU A 207 -16.21 18.56 -21.38
CA LEU A 207 -15.46 17.39 -21.83
C LEU A 207 -15.41 16.33 -20.71
N LEU A 208 -15.15 16.76 -19.48
CA LEU A 208 -15.19 15.86 -18.32
C LEU A 208 -16.59 15.35 -18.06
N ALA A 209 -17.62 16.20 -18.10
CA ALA A 209 -19.01 15.79 -17.89
C ALA A 209 -19.50 14.74 -18.90
N LYS A 210 -18.97 14.75 -20.14
CA LYS A 210 -19.28 13.75 -21.17
C LYS A 210 -18.70 12.37 -20.84
N VAL A 211 -17.53 12.31 -20.20
CA VAL A 211 -16.85 11.04 -19.84
C VAL A 211 -17.26 10.58 -18.45
N TYR A 212 -17.34 11.50 -17.50
CA TYR A 212 -17.76 11.27 -16.12
C TYR A 212 -19.26 11.52 -16.00
N GLU A 213 -20.07 10.51 -16.36
CA GLU A 213 -21.50 10.52 -16.04
C GLU A 213 -21.72 10.71 -14.52
N ARG A 214 -22.78 11.41 -14.09
CA ARG A 214 -22.96 11.77 -12.67
C ARG A 214 -23.00 10.56 -11.71
N ASP A 215 -23.68 9.49 -12.09
CA ASP A 215 -23.92 8.32 -11.24
C ASP A 215 -23.00 7.12 -11.57
N GLY A 216 -22.07 7.28 -12.51
CA GLY A 216 -21.14 6.22 -12.89
C GLY A 216 -19.89 6.14 -12.00
N SER A 217 -19.08 5.10 -12.21
CA SER A 217 -17.68 5.06 -11.76
C SER A 217 -16.77 4.90 -12.98
N HIS A 218 -15.58 5.49 -12.94
CA HIS A 218 -14.64 5.42 -14.05
C HIS A 218 -13.20 5.43 -13.54
N SER A 219 -12.37 4.51 -14.04
CA SER A 219 -10.93 4.47 -13.80
C SER A 219 -10.20 4.46 -15.14
N ALA A 220 -9.15 5.27 -15.26
CA ALA A 220 -8.33 5.34 -16.46
C ALA A 220 -6.85 5.52 -16.15
N VAL A 221 -6.01 5.06 -17.09
CA VAL A 221 -4.58 5.33 -17.15
C VAL A 221 -4.24 5.89 -18.52
N TYR A 222 -3.52 7.01 -18.55
CA TYR A 222 -2.92 7.57 -19.76
C TYR A 222 -1.41 7.36 -19.70
N ILE A 223 -0.84 6.73 -20.72
CA ILE A 223 0.59 6.37 -20.78
C ILE A 223 1.29 7.20 -21.86
N GLY A 224 2.40 7.83 -21.50
CA GLY A 224 3.28 8.55 -22.40
C GLY A 224 4.76 8.33 -22.06
N SER A 225 5.64 8.92 -22.86
CA SER A 225 7.09 8.79 -22.63
C SER A 225 7.47 9.43 -21.31
N ASN A 226 8.10 8.63 -20.43
CA ASN A 226 8.52 9.03 -19.08
C ASN A 226 7.42 9.63 -18.19
N MET A 227 6.15 9.34 -18.48
CA MET A 227 5.04 9.93 -17.76
C MET A 227 3.80 9.06 -17.85
N HIS A 228 3.01 9.02 -16.77
CA HIS A 228 1.67 8.45 -16.82
C HIS A 228 0.73 9.23 -15.90
N ILE A 229 -0.56 9.16 -16.21
CA ILE A 229 -1.62 9.72 -15.38
C ILE A 229 -2.60 8.63 -15.05
N ILE A 230 -2.88 8.43 -13.77
CA ILE A 230 -3.96 7.55 -13.30
C ILE A 230 -5.06 8.44 -12.76
N THR A 231 -6.30 8.19 -13.17
CA THR A 231 -7.46 8.90 -12.65
C THR A 231 -8.59 7.95 -12.36
N GLY A 232 -9.38 8.30 -11.34
CA GLY A 232 -10.56 7.56 -10.99
C GLY A 232 -11.63 8.47 -10.38
N LYS A 233 -12.89 8.09 -10.53
CA LYS A 233 -14.01 8.78 -9.90
C LYS A 233 -15.11 7.84 -9.46
N ASN A 234 -15.79 8.23 -8.39
CA ASN A 234 -17.08 7.69 -8.00
C ASN A 234 -18.13 8.82 -8.02
N LYS A 235 -19.32 8.59 -7.45
CA LYS A 235 -20.41 9.57 -7.37
C LYS A 235 -20.10 10.82 -6.53
N ASN A 236 -19.05 10.79 -5.70
CA ASN A 236 -18.70 11.85 -4.75
C ASN A 236 -17.44 12.62 -5.17
N VAL A 237 -16.41 11.90 -5.61
CA VAL A 237 -15.05 12.44 -5.78
C VAL A 237 -14.41 12.01 -7.09
N VAL A 238 -13.48 12.85 -7.55
CA VAL A 238 -12.51 12.58 -8.60
C VAL A 238 -11.12 12.60 -7.98
N CYS A 239 -10.28 11.66 -8.38
CA CYS A 239 -8.88 11.61 -8.02
C CYS A 239 -8.03 11.52 -9.29
N TRP A 240 -6.86 12.14 -9.26
CA TRP A 240 -5.82 11.86 -10.24
C TRP A 240 -4.44 11.95 -9.63
N MET A 241 -3.51 11.21 -10.25
CA MET A 241 -2.09 11.24 -9.99
C MET A 241 -1.32 11.25 -11.30
N MET A 242 -0.31 12.10 -11.41
CA MET A 242 0.56 12.22 -12.58
C MET A 242 2.01 12.03 -12.15
N THR A 243 2.60 10.90 -12.56
CA THR A 243 4.02 10.63 -12.36
C THR A 243 4.80 11.18 -13.54
N TYR A 244 5.82 12.01 -13.29
CA TYR A 244 6.61 12.70 -14.32
C TYR A 244 8.10 12.73 -13.94
N LEU A 245 8.97 12.99 -14.91
CA LEU A 245 10.41 13.19 -14.64
C LEU A 245 10.61 14.42 -13.75
N ASP A 246 11.23 14.22 -12.60
CA ASP A 246 11.49 15.29 -11.64
C ASP A 246 12.46 16.31 -12.25
N ASP A 247 12.10 17.59 -12.17
CA ASP A 247 12.92 18.72 -12.63
C ASP A 247 13.81 19.29 -11.51
N GLY A 248 13.81 18.66 -10.34
CA GLY A 248 14.64 18.98 -9.19
C GLY A 248 13.95 19.79 -8.09
N ASN A 249 12.68 20.17 -8.29
CA ASN A 249 11.93 21.02 -7.35
C ASN A 249 11.09 20.25 -6.32
N ALA A 250 10.81 18.97 -6.58
CA ALA A 250 9.99 18.15 -5.69
C ALA A 250 10.77 17.72 -4.42
N THR A 251 10.05 17.62 -3.30
CA THR A 251 10.59 17.13 -2.02
C THR A 251 9.79 15.93 -1.52
N GLU A 252 10.40 15.09 -0.69
CA GLU A 252 9.71 13.97 -0.01
C GLU A 252 8.88 14.51 1.18
N ASP A 253 7.92 15.41 0.92
CA ASP A 253 6.99 15.98 1.93
C ASP A 253 5.51 15.92 1.49
N TRP A 254 4.68 15.17 2.25
CA TRP A 254 3.27 14.91 1.93
C TRP A 254 2.40 16.14 2.18
N SER A 255 2.91 17.12 2.92
CA SER A 255 2.19 18.34 3.30
C SER A 255 2.44 19.52 2.36
N LYS A 256 3.43 19.41 1.47
CA LYS A 256 3.79 20.48 0.54
C LYS A 256 2.87 20.46 -0.67
N THR A 257 2.06 21.49 -0.81
CA THR A 257 1.20 21.72 -1.98
C THR A 257 1.83 22.73 -2.93
N GLN A 258 1.42 22.67 -4.20
CA GLN A 258 1.69 23.69 -5.21
C GLN A 258 0.50 23.85 -6.17
N SER A 259 0.62 24.79 -7.12
CA SER A 259 -0.41 25.01 -8.13
C SER A 259 -0.55 23.80 -9.06
N SER A 260 -1.79 23.36 -9.32
CA SER A 260 -2.10 22.35 -10.32
C SER A 260 -1.70 22.78 -11.72
N ASP A 261 -1.63 24.10 -11.98
CA ASP A 261 -1.23 24.63 -13.29
C ASP A 261 0.23 24.29 -13.61
N SER A 262 1.08 24.03 -12.60
CA SER A 262 2.44 23.51 -12.79
C SER A 262 2.46 22.16 -13.52
N ALA A 263 1.39 21.36 -13.41
CA ALA A 263 1.25 20.09 -14.13
C ALA A 263 0.96 20.30 -15.63
N LEU A 264 0.33 21.42 -16.02
CA LEU A 264 -0.07 21.69 -17.41
C LEU A 264 1.11 21.77 -18.37
N LYS A 265 2.29 22.19 -17.88
CA LYS A 265 3.51 22.28 -18.71
C LYS A 265 3.93 20.93 -19.29
N HIS A 266 3.56 19.82 -18.63
CA HIS A 266 3.93 18.47 -19.03
C HIS A 266 2.94 17.86 -20.05
N VAL A 267 1.70 18.35 -20.12
CA VAL A 267 0.60 17.68 -20.86
C VAL A 267 0.14 18.43 -22.11
N LYS A 268 0.99 19.28 -22.70
CA LYS A 268 0.64 20.12 -23.87
C LYS A 268 0.12 19.31 -25.06
N ASP A 269 0.76 18.18 -25.35
CA ASP A 269 0.43 17.30 -26.49
C ASP A 269 -0.42 16.08 -26.07
N TRP A 270 -0.94 16.09 -24.83
CA TRP A 270 -1.76 15.02 -24.30
C TRP A 270 -3.23 15.26 -24.64
N SER A 271 -4.04 14.21 -24.47
CA SER A 271 -5.48 14.26 -24.63
C SER A 271 -6.07 15.49 -23.93
N PRO A 272 -6.95 16.27 -24.59
CA PRO A 272 -7.60 17.44 -23.98
C PRO A 272 -8.31 17.11 -22.65
N PHE A 273 -8.73 15.86 -22.48
CA PHE A 273 -9.32 15.35 -21.24
C PHE A 273 -8.38 15.51 -20.04
N VAL A 274 -7.08 15.24 -20.23
CA VAL A 274 -6.06 15.36 -19.18
C VAL A 274 -5.89 16.80 -18.75
N SER A 275 -5.80 17.73 -19.70
CA SER A 275 -5.69 19.16 -19.40
C SER A 275 -6.96 19.69 -18.73
N ALA A 276 -8.14 19.24 -19.15
CA ALA A 276 -9.41 19.58 -18.50
C ALA A 276 -9.45 19.07 -17.05
N LEU A 277 -9.00 17.83 -16.81
CA LEU A 277 -8.93 17.21 -15.48
C LEU A 277 -8.03 17.98 -14.51
N ILE A 278 -6.84 18.40 -14.97
CA ILE A 278 -5.92 19.23 -14.17
C ILE A 278 -6.54 20.61 -13.88
N ASN A 279 -7.23 21.20 -14.86
CA ASN A 279 -7.84 22.52 -14.69
C ASN A 279 -9.04 22.52 -13.73
N ALA A 280 -9.73 21.38 -13.59
CA ALA A 280 -10.90 21.23 -12.73
C ALA A 280 -10.58 21.21 -11.22
N VAL A 281 -9.29 21.16 -10.83
CA VAL A 281 -8.88 21.13 -9.43
C VAL A 281 -9.30 22.43 -8.72
N PRO A 282 -10.13 22.37 -7.67
CA PRO A 282 -10.53 23.55 -6.92
C PRO A 282 -9.33 24.17 -6.22
N ASN A 283 -9.31 25.51 -6.15
CA ASN A 283 -8.22 26.31 -5.56
C ASN A 283 -6.84 26.08 -6.19
N LYS A 284 -6.75 25.26 -7.26
CA LYS A 284 -5.50 24.87 -7.91
C LYS A 284 -4.50 24.20 -6.96
N GLU A 285 -4.93 23.54 -5.89
CA GLU A 285 -3.99 22.91 -4.94
C GLU A 285 -3.76 21.43 -5.26
N VAL A 286 -2.50 21.05 -5.47
CA VAL A 286 -2.06 19.66 -5.65
C VAL A 286 -0.84 19.39 -4.79
N VAL A 287 -0.69 18.15 -4.32
CA VAL A 287 0.56 17.69 -3.69
C VAL A 287 1.55 17.35 -4.79
N ASP A 288 2.81 17.74 -4.60
CA ASP A 288 3.94 17.30 -5.42
C ASP A 288 4.98 16.59 -4.56
N TRP A 289 5.10 15.29 -4.81
CA TRP A 289 5.86 14.38 -3.97
C TRP A 289 6.98 13.72 -4.75
N LYS A 290 8.22 13.89 -4.29
CA LYS A 290 9.38 13.21 -4.88
C LYS A 290 9.29 11.72 -4.62
N LEU A 291 9.40 10.91 -5.67
CA LEU A 291 9.39 9.46 -5.56
C LEU A 291 10.80 8.99 -5.18
N MET A 292 10.91 8.44 -3.97
CA MET A 292 12.15 7.90 -3.42
C MET A 292 12.06 6.39 -3.27
N TRP A 293 13.10 5.70 -3.71
CA TRP A 293 13.34 4.29 -3.48
C TRP A 293 14.03 4.07 -2.14
N ARG A 294 13.89 2.85 -1.60
CA ARG A 294 14.65 2.36 -0.45
C ARG A 294 14.98 0.89 -0.70
N ASN A 295 16.18 0.47 -0.30
CA ASN A 295 16.56 -0.94 -0.40
C ASN A 295 15.66 -1.82 0.49
N PRO A 296 15.34 -3.05 0.08
CA PRO A 296 14.61 -4.00 0.94
C PRO A 296 15.34 -4.21 2.27
N GLN A 297 14.63 -4.01 3.37
CA GLN A 297 15.18 -4.18 4.72
C GLN A 297 14.73 -5.54 5.28
N PRO A 298 15.62 -6.50 5.58
CA PRO A 298 15.22 -7.83 6.05
C PRO A 298 14.76 -7.86 7.51
N LYS A 299 15.07 -6.83 8.31
CA LYS A 299 14.79 -6.78 9.75
C LYS A 299 13.68 -5.77 10.03
N TRP A 300 12.55 -6.24 10.54
CA TRP A 300 11.40 -5.41 10.90
C TRP A 300 11.05 -5.47 12.39
N ILE A 301 11.83 -6.21 13.17
CA ILE A 301 11.57 -6.44 14.58
C ILE A 301 12.78 -6.01 15.42
N SER A 302 12.50 -5.51 16.62
CA SER A 302 13.52 -5.16 17.60
C SER A 302 14.25 -6.41 18.14
N PRO A 303 15.45 -6.26 18.73
CA PRO A 303 16.25 -7.37 19.24
C PRO A 303 15.51 -8.34 20.17
N MET A 304 14.64 -7.86 21.06
CA MET A 304 13.84 -8.69 21.97
C MET A 304 12.46 -9.05 21.41
N GLY A 305 12.12 -8.60 20.19
CA GLY A 305 10.86 -8.91 19.53
C GLY A 305 9.63 -8.30 20.19
N ARG A 306 9.79 -7.14 20.85
CA ARG A 306 8.70 -6.40 21.50
C ARG A 306 8.28 -5.13 20.76
N VAL A 307 9.00 -4.78 19.70
CA VAL A 307 8.60 -3.75 18.72
C VAL A 307 8.68 -4.37 17.33
N ALA A 308 7.63 -4.22 16.53
CA ALA A 308 7.57 -4.71 15.15
C ALA A 308 7.07 -3.62 14.20
N GLN A 309 7.72 -3.45 13.06
CA GLN A 309 7.31 -2.51 12.02
C GLN A 309 6.39 -3.17 11.00
N ILE A 310 5.41 -2.40 10.49
CA ILE A 310 4.50 -2.81 9.40
C ILE A 310 4.35 -1.68 8.37
N GLY A 311 3.91 -2.02 7.15
CA GLY A 311 3.68 -1.06 6.07
C GLY A 311 4.90 -0.20 5.76
N ASP A 312 4.69 1.05 5.40
CA ASP A 312 5.75 2.00 5.01
C ASP A 312 6.86 2.22 6.05
N ALA A 313 6.63 1.86 7.33
CA ALA A 313 7.68 1.88 8.35
C ALA A 313 8.71 0.75 8.16
N ALA A 314 8.27 -0.39 7.62
CA ALA A 314 9.09 -1.56 7.29
C ALA A 314 9.52 -1.59 5.81
N HIS A 315 8.63 -1.19 4.91
CA HIS A 315 8.83 -1.26 3.46
C HIS A 315 8.04 -0.17 2.72
N SER A 316 8.74 0.79 2.13
CA SER A 316 8.11 1.78 1.24
C SER A 316 8.13 1.28 -0.20
N LEU A 317 6.99 1.34 -0.89
CA LEU A 317 6.86 0.98 -2.30
C LEU A 317 6.60 2.22 -3.16
N LEU A 318 7.08 2.23 -4.40
CA LEU A 318 6.62 3.22 -5.38
C LEU A 318 5.15 2.94 -5.77
N PRO A 319 4.35 3.99 -6.09
CA PRO A 319 2.96 3.83 -6.51
C PRO A 319 2.79 2.90 -7.72
N THR A 320 3.78 2.85 -8.62
CA THR A 320 3.80 1.98 -9.79
C THR A 320 3.82 0.48 -9.45
N SER A 321 4.07 0.09 -8.20
CA SER A 321 3.90 -1.30 -7.76
C SER A 321 2.44 -1.76 -7.72
N GLY A 322 1.49 -0.82 -7.59
CA GLY A 322 0.07 -1.12 -7.33
C GLY A 322 -0.17 -1.93 -6.04
N SER A 323 0.84 -2.11 -5.19
CA SER A 323 0.82 -3.15 -4.14
C SER A 323 1.08 -2.63 -2.73
N GLY A 324 1.58 -1.40 -2.55
CA GLY A 324 2.00 -0.88 -1.23
C GLY A 324 0.93 -1.02 -0.14
N ALA A 325 -0.30 -0.55 -0.43
CA ALA A 325 -1.41 -0.65 0.52
C ALA A 325 -1.80 -2.09 0.84
N THR A 326 -1.85 -2.95 -0.19
CA THR A 326 -2.16 -4.38 -0.03
C THR A 326 -1.09 -5.06 0.83
N MET A 327 0.20 -4.77 0.59
CA MET A 327 1.30 -5.33 1.40
C MET A 327 1.22 -4.87 2.85
N ALA A 328 0.94 -3.59 3.09
CA ALA A 328 0.79 -3.05 4.43
C ALA A 328 -0.40 -3.66 5.20
N MET A 329 -1.49 -3.99 4.49
CA MET A 329 -2.63 -4.71 5.06
C MET A 329 -2.30 -6.18 5.35
N GLU A 330 -1.64 -6.85 4.39
CA GLU A 330 -1.17 -8.23 4.55
C GLU A 330 -0.25 -8.38 5.77
N ASP A 331 0.58 -7.37 6.09
CA ASP A 331 1.40 -7.38 7.32
C ASP A 331 0.54 -7.44 8.58
N GLY A 332 -0.49 -6.60 8.67
CA GLY A 332 -1.44 -6.57 9.78
C GLY A 332 -2.16 -7.92 9.95
N PHE A 333 -2.52 -8.55 8.84
CA PHE A 333 -3.15 -9.87 8.83
C PHE A 333 -2.19 -10.96 9.32
N THR A 334 -0.96 -10.97 8.80
CA THR A 334 0.03 -11.99 9.13
C THR A 334 0.51 -11.85 10.56
N VAL A 335 0.79 -10.63 11.06
CA VAL A 335 1.20 -10.45 12.46
C VAL A 335 0.10 -10.85 13.44
N ALA A 336 -1.16 -10.50 13.17
CA ALA A 336 -2.30 -10.92 13.98
C ALA A 336 -2.48 -12.45 13.96
N ALA A 337 -2.33 -13.10 12.80
CA ALA A 337 -2.41 -14.55 12.68
C ALA A 337 -1.27 -15.25 13.45
N CYS A 338 -0.04 -14.78 13.33
CA CYS A 338 1.11 -15.30 14.08
C CYS A 338 0.89 -15.16 15.59
N LEU A 339 0.39 -14.00 16.05
CA LEU A 339 0.10 -13.76 17.46
C LEU A 339 -1.04 -14.66 17.97
N HIS A 340 -2.07 -14.91 17.16
CA HIS A 340 -3.17 -15.81 17.49
C HIS A 340 -2.71 -17.26 17.70
N ILE A 341 -1.77 -17.75 16.88
CA ILE A 341 -1.21 -19.10 17.01
C ILE A 341 -0.30 -19.19 18.25
N SER A 342 0.36 -18.08 18.59
CA SER A 342 1.29 -17.99 19.70
C SER A 342 0.59 -17.82 21.05
N ARG A 343 1.34 -18.06 22.13
CA ARG A 343 0.95 -17.65 23.49
C ARG A 343 1.67 -16.35 23.85
N LYS A 344 1.18 -15.65 24.88
CA LYS A 344 1.76 -14.38 25.36
C LYS A 344 3.28 -14.47 25.64
N ASP A 345 3.76 -15.61 26.14
CA ASP A 345 5.18 -15.88 26.40
C ASP A 345 6.02 -16.16 25.13
N LYS A 346 5.37 -16.26 23.97
CA LYS A 346 6.00 -16.56 22.66
C LYS A 346 5.85 -15.44 21.64
N ILE A 347 5.47 -14.23 22.06
CA ILE A 347 5.39 -13.05 21.20
C ILE A 347 6.68 -12.82 20.39
N PRO A 348 7.90 -12.91 20.96
CA PRO A 348 9.13 -12.73 20.18
C PRO A 348 9.26 -13.71 19.00
N LEU A 349 8.90 -14.97 19.20
CA LEU A 349 8.91 -15.98 18.14
C LEU A 349 7.82 -15.68 17.09
N ALA A 350 6.63 -15.24 17.52
CA ALA A 350 5.54 -14.90 16.62
C ALA A 350 5.92 -13.76 15.66
N VAL A 351 6.58 -12.72 16.16
CA VAL A 351 7.02 -11.59 15.32
C VAL A 351 8.21 -11.96 14.42
N GLN A 352 9.08 -12.89 14.85
CA GLN A 352 10.12 -13.47 13.99
C GLN A 352 9.52 -14.25 12.81
N VAL A 353 8.49 -15.08 13.08
CA VAL A 353 7.75 -15.79 12.02
C VAL A 353 7.08 -14.78 11.08
N TYR A 354 6.39 -13.77 11.62
CA TYR A 354 5.80 -12.68 10.82
C TYR A 354 6.83 -12.05 9.86
N ASN A 355 7.99 -11.61 10.37
CA ASN A 355 9.02 -10.99 9.54
C ASN A 355 9.49 -11.95 8.43
N LYS A 356 9.70 -13.23 8.76
CA LYS A 356 10.20 -14.22 7.80
C LYS A 356 9.20 -14.57 6.70
N LEU A 357 7.90 -14.66 7.03
CA LEU A 357 6.85 -14.95 6.06
C LEU A 357 6.54 -13.77 5.11
N ARG A 358 6.87 -12.54 5.52
CA ARG A 358 6.51 -11.32 4.79
C ARG A 358 7.64 -10.75 3.94
N PHE A 359 8.89 -10.77 4.45
CA PHE A 359 9.99 -10.02 3.84
C PHE A 359 10.20 -10.31 2.35
N GLU A 360 10.39 -11.58 1.97
CA GLU A 360 10.71 -11.96 0.60
C GLU A 360 9.56 -11.62 -0.37
N ARG A 361 8.32 -11.84 0.06
CA ARG A 361 7.11 -11.48 -0.70
C ARG A 361 7.01 -9.98 -0.95
N VAL A 362 7.21 -9.17 0.10
CA VAL A 362 7.19 -7.71 0.00
C VAL A 362 8.32 -7.20 -0.88
N SER A 363 9.52 -7.78 -0.75
CA SER A 363 10.67 -7.44 -1.57
C SER A 363 10.41 -7.72 -3.06
N CYS A 364 9.75 -8.84 -3.40
CA CYS A 364 9.31 -9.11 -4.76
C CYS A 364 8.28 -8.07 -5.27
N ALA A 365 7.34 -7.65 -4.42
CA ALA A 365 6.36 -6.62 -4.77
C ALA A 365 6.99 -5.23 -4.96
N GLN A 366 7.99 -4.86 -4.14
CA GLN A 366 8.80 -3.65 -4.31
C GLN A 366 9.46 -3.62 -5.69
N ARG A 367 10.07 -4.75 -6.09
CA ARG A 367 10.75 -4.91 -7.38
C ARG A 367 9.82 -4.74 -8.58
N MET A 368 8.59 -5.24 -8.51
CA MET A 368 7.62 -5.08 -9.59
C MET A 368 7.26 -3.62 -9.91
N GLY A 369 7.32 -2.73 -8.91
CA GLY A 369 7.08 -1.30 -9.13
C GLY A 369 8.08 -0.66 -10.09
N PHE A 370 9.30 -1.18 -10.13
CA PHE A 370 10.33 -0.75 -11.07
C PHE A 370 9.98 -1.22 -12.49
N LYS A 371 9.71 -2.53 -12.66
CA LYS A 371 9.38 -3.12 -13.96
C LYS A 371 8.14 -2.48 -14.60
N THR A 372 7.09 -2.23 -13.82
CA THR A 372 5.87 -1.56 -14.31
C THR A 372 6.18 -0.15 -14.80
N ARG A 373 6.98 0.61 -14.05
CA ARG A 373 7.37 1.96 -14.45
C ARG A 373 8.13 1.92 -15.78
N GLU A 374 9.14 1.07 -15.90
CA GLU A 374 9.93 0.96 -17.14
C GLU A 374 9.04 0.58 -18.34
N ASN A 375 8.13 -0.39 -18.17
CA ASN A 375 7.20 -0.81 -19.22
C ASN A 375 6.28 0.32 -19.71
N TRP A 376 5.77 1.16 -18.80
CA TRP A 376 4.90 2.29 -19.15
C TRP A 376 5.67 3.49 -19.69
N HIS A 377 6.81 3.82 -19.11
CA HIS A 377 7.55 5.02 -19.46
C HIS A 377 8.37 4.89 -20.74
N HIS A 378 8.71 3.64 -21.11
CA HIS A 378 9.44 3.28 -22.33
C HIS A 378 8.64 2.34 -23.23
N THR A 379 7.31 2.50 -23.26
CA THR A 379 6.40 1.62 -24.01
C THR A 379 6.76 1.52 -25.50
N ASP A 380 6.92 0.28 -25.97
CA ASP A 380 6.93 -0.05 -27.40
C ASP A 380 5.47 -0.11 -27.91
N TRP A 381 5.06 0.96 -28.59
CA TRP A 381 3.70 1.09 -29.10
C TRP A 381 3.37 0.08 -30.22
N ASP A 382 4.36 -0.36 -30.99
CA ASP A 382 4.16 -1.37 -32.03
C ASP A 382 3.89 -2.74 -31.40
N ALA A 383 4.61 -3.09 -30.34
CA ALA A 383 4.34 -4.29 -29.56
C ALA A 383 2.97 -4.25 -28.86
N VAL A 384 2.62 -3.13 -28.23
CA VAL A 384 1.32 -2.94 -27.55
C VAL A 384 0.15 -3.02 -28.53
N SER A 385 0.30 -2.49 -29.75
CA SER A 385 -0.76 -2.60 -30.77
C SER A 385 -1.10 -4.05 -31.13
N LYS A 386 -0.12 -4.97 -31.03
CA LYS A 386 -0.26 -6.40 -31.30
C LYS A 386 -0.68 -7.19 -30.06
N ASN A 387 -0.24 -6.75 -28.88
CA ASN A 387 -0.56 -7.38 -27.60
C ASN A 387 -0.81 -6.32 -26.50
N PRO A 388 -2.05 -5.82 -26.37
CA PRO A 388 -2.39 -4.81 -25.36
C PRO A 388 -2.14 -5.24 -23.90
N GLN A 389 -2.04 -6.55 -23.63
CA GLN A 389 -1.79 -7.08 -22.28
C GLN A 389 -0.41 -6.68 -21.72
N LEU A 390 0.54 -6.29 -22.58
CA LEU A 390 1.88 -5.84 -22.18
C LEU A 390 1.86 -4.62 -21.24
N VAL A 391 0.82 -3.78 -21.34
CA VAL A 391 0.62 -2.63 -20.44
C VAL A 391 -0.53 -2.85 -19.45
N GLY A 392 -1.48 -3.73 -19.76
CA GLY A 392 -2.67 -4.02 -18.96
C GLY A 392 -2.44 -4.89 -17.72
N LYS A 393 -1.50 -5.83 -17.79
CA LYS A 393 -1.22 -6.74 -16.66
C LYS A 393 -0.09 -6.18 -15.78
N ILE A 394 -0.49 -5.42 -14.76
CA ILE A 394 0.44 -4.72 -13.85
C ILE A 394 0.91 -5.61 -12.70
N ILE A 395 0.09 -6.59 -12.28
CA ILE A 395 0.43 -7.48 -11.17
C ILE A 395 0.37 -8.95 -11.55
N GLY A 396 1.26 -9.73 -10.94
CA GLY A 396 1.30 -11.18 -11.10
C GLY A 396 0.17 -11.91 -10.36
N SER A 397 -0.20 -13.07 -10.87
CA SER A 397 -1.21 -13.97 -10.29
C SER A 397 -0.83 -14.41 -8.87
N TRP A 398 0.45 -14.59 -8.59
CA TRP A 398 1.01 -14.94 -7.27
C TRP A 398 0.75 -13.88 -6.18
N LEU A 399 0.58 -12.61 -6.56
CA LEU A 399 0.12 -11.56 -5.64
C LEU A 399 -1.38 -11.67 -5.43
N SER A 400 -2.14 -11.64 -6.53
CA SER A 400 -3.60 -11.55 -6.48
C SER A 400 -4.29 -12.79 -5.88
N LYS A 401 -3.71 -13.99 -5.99
CA LYS A 401 -4.28 -15.26 -5.48
C LYS A 401 -3.86 -15.59 -4.05
N HIS A 402 -2.98 -14.82 -3.45
CA HIS A 402 -2.48 -15.08 -2.09
C HIS A 402 -3.54 -14.80 -1.01
N ASP A 403 -3.47 -15.54 0.10
CA ASP A 403 -4.20 -15.25 1.34
C ASP A 403 -3.17 -15.27 2.48
N SER A 404 -2.79 -14.08 2.96
CA SER A 404 -1.68 -13.94 3.91
C SER A 404 -2.03 -14.41 5.32
N GLU A 405 -3.32 -14.43 5.69
CA GLU A 405 -3.77 -14.99 6.96
C GLU A 405 -3.70 -16.51 6.91
N LYS A 406 -4.26 -17.13 5.86
CA LYS A 406 -4.22 -18.58 5.66
C LYS A 406 -2.78 -19.09 5.57
N TYR A 407 -1.95 -18.41 4.78
CA TYR A 407 -0.55 -18.76 4.63
C TYR A 407 0.21 -18.74 5.95
N ALA A 408 -0.08 -17.77 6.83
CA ALA A 408 0.50 -17.72 8.16
C ALA A 408 0.13 -18.95 9.00
N TYR A 409 -1.15 -19.34 9.03
CA TYR A 409 -1.59 -20.55 9.76
C TYR A 409 -0.93 -21.83 9.22
N GLU A 410 -0.82 -21.98 7.91
CA GLU A 410 -0.26 -23.18 7.28
C GLU A 410 1.26 -23.30 7.49
N ASN A 411 1.98 -22.18 7.55
CA ASN A 411 3.44 -22.17 7.56
C ASN A 411 4.06 -21.82 8.92
N TYR A 412 3.28 -21.37 9.91
CA TYR A 412 3.79 -20.93 11.21
C TYR A 412 4.67 -22.00 11.86
N ALA A 413 4.18 -23.24 11.96
CA ALA A 413 4.89 -24.30 12.67
C ALA A 413 6.24 -24.65 12.00
N ALA A 414 6.28 -24.76 10.67
CA ALA A 414 7.50 -25.04 9.92
C ALA A 414 8.50 -23.88 10.02
N CYS A 415 8.02 -22.64 9.88
CA CYS A 415 8.83 -21.44 10.01
C CYS A 415 9.37 -21.25 11.44
N ALA A 416 8.55 -21.50 12.47
CA ALA A 416 8.96 -21.44 13.86
C ALA A 416 10.03 -22.49 14.17
N LYS A 417 9.87 -23.72 13.65
CA LYS A 417 10.87 -24.78 13.78
C LYS A 417 12.21 -24.35 13.16
N HIS A 418 12.16 -23.81 11.93
CA HIS A 418 13.34 -23.24 11.27
C HIS A 418 14.06 -22.19 12.14
N ILE A 419 13.32 -21.28 12.77
CA ILE A 419 13.88 -20.23 13.62
C ILE A 419 14.51 -20.82 14.90
N ILE A 420 13.92 -21.88 15.47
CA ILE A 420 14.37 -22.48 16.74
C ILE A 420 15.57 -23.41 16.55
N ASP A 421 15.53 -24.29 15.56
CA ASP A 421 16.48 -25.41 15.42
C ASP A 421 17.20 -25.48 14.07
N GLY A 422 16.92 -24.54 13.16
CA GLY A 422 17.57 -24.48 11.85
C GLY A 422 17.01 -25.46 10.81
N THR A 423 15.90 -26.16 11.08
CA THR A 423 15.21 -27.00 10.08
C THR A 423 14.99 -26.20 8.78
N PRO A 424 15.26 -26.74 7.58
CA PRO A 424 15.04 -26.01 6.33
C PRO A 424 13.60 -25.51 6.17
N PHE A 425 13.46 -24.25 5.75
CA PHE A 425 12.18 -23.62 5.42
C PHE A 425 12.38 -22.63 4.28
N THR A 426 11.47 -22.67 3.31
CA THR A 426 11.47 -21.79 2.14
C THR A 426 10.07 -21.23 1.96
N ASN A 427 9.97 -19.92 1.74
CA ASN A 427 8.69 -19.31 1.43
C ASN A 427 8.18 -19.77 0.07
N THR A 428 6.85 -19.90 -0.05
CA THR A 428 6.16 -20.27 -1.29
C THR A 428 5.17 -19.19 -1.73
N ASN A 429 5.22 -18.01 -1.09
CA ASN A 429 4.37 -16.85 -1.38
C ASN A 429 5.06 -15.77 -2.22
N THR A 430 6.14 -16.13 -2.90
CA THR A 430 6.89 -15.38 -3.91
C THR A 430 6.49 -15.85 -5.32
N PRO A 431 7.00 -15.24 -6.41
CA PRO A 431 6.77 -15.73 -7.77
C PRO A 431 7.11 -17.23 -7.91
N PRO A 432 6.24 -18.07 -8.49
CA PRO A 432 6.48 -19.51 -8.63
C PRO A 432 7.79 -19.80 -9.37
N GLY A 433 8.63 -20.68 -8.81
CA GLY A 433 9.93 -21.03 -9.38
C GLY A 433 11.02 -19.96 -9.21
N TYR A 434 10.73 -18.84 -8.55
CA TYR A 434 11.73 -17.85 -8.16
C TYR A 434 12.31 -18.19 -6.79
N ILE A 435 13.64 -18.27 -6.71
CA ILE A 435 14.38 -18.33 -5.45
C ILE A 435 14.79 -16.90 -5.12
N TYR A 436 14.44 -16.43 -3.92
CA TYR A 436 14.72 -15.05 -3.53
C TYR A 436 16.23 -14.76 -3.54
N GLU A 437 16.60 -13.70 -4.25
CA GLU A 437 17.94 -13.14 -4.25
C GLU A 437 17.88 -11.71 -3.72
N ALA A 438 18.80 -11.37 -2.81
CA ALA A 438 18.90 -10.01 -2.30
C ALA A 438 19.28 -9.06 -3.45
N TRP A 439 18.56 -7.94 -3.55
CA TRP A 439 18.77 -6.95 -4.59
C TRP A 439 18.79 -5.55 -3.99
N THR A 440 19.48 -4.63 -4.67
CA THR A 440 19.49 -3.20 -4.32
C THR A 440 18.84 -2.36 -5.41
N VAL A 441 18.39 -1.16 -5.04
CA VAL A 441 17.86 -0.18 -5.98
C VAL A 441 18.94 0.20 -7.00
N GLU A 442 20.19 0.28 -6.58
CA GLU A 442 21.34 0.55 -7.44
C GLU A 442 21.50 -0.50 -8.54
N ASP A 443 21.27 -1.79 -8.23
CA ASP A 443 21.30 -2.88 -9.21
C ASP A 443 20.22 -2.69 -10.28
N LEU A 444 18.99 -2.37 -9.85
CA LEU A 444 17.88 -2.10 -10.78
C LEU A 444 18.15 -0.87 -11.65
N LEU A 445 18.64 0.22 -11.06
CA LEU A 445 18.98 1.44 -11.78
C LEU A 445 20.14 1.21 -12.77
N LYS A 446 21.10 0.34 -12.43
CA LYS A 446 22.18 -0.07 -13.34
C LYS A 446 21.62 -0.85 -14.52
N ALA A 447 20.75 -1.84 -14.28
CA ALA A 447 20.15 -2.63 -15.34
C ALA A 447 19.34 -1.77 -16.34
N ALA A 448 18.53 -0.82 -15.84
CA ALA A 448 17.82 0.12 -16.72
C ALA A 448 18.77 0.99 -17.56
N ARG A 449 19.87 1.50 -16.98
CA ARG A 449 20.87 2.29 -17.73
C ARG A 449 21.53 1.46 -18.84
N GLU A 450 21.81 0.20 -18.56
CA GLU A 450 22.46 -0.73 -19.49
C GLU A 450 21.47 -1.33 -20.50
N LYS A 451 20.16 -1.05 -20.38
CA LYS A 451 19.08 -1.66 -21.16
C LYS A 451 19.12 -3.19 -21.14
N THR A 452 19.62 -3.75 -20.04
CA THR A 452 19.58 -5.19 -19.81
C THR A 452 18.21 -5.53 -19.25
N ASP A 453 17.53 -6.49 -19.88
CA ASP A 453 16.25 -6.98 -19.37
C ASP A 453 16.49 -7.59 -17.99
N VAL A 454 15.76 -7.13 -16.98
CA VAL A 454 15.76 -7.74 -15.64
C VAL A 454 14.86 -8.98 -15.74
N GLN A 455 15.33 -9.99 -16.47
CA GLN A 455 14.66 -11.28 -16.52
C GLN A 455 14.94 -12.02 -15.23
N ASP A 456 13.94 -12.00 -14.36
CA ASP A 456 13.95 -12.78 -13.15
C ASP A 456 13.52 -14.21 -13.45
N ALA A 457 14.25 -15.17 -12.88
CA ALA A 457 13.80 -16.56 -12.86
C ALA A 457 12.40 -16.65 -12.23
N GLY A 458 11.63 -17.67 -12.63
CA GLY A 458 10.27 -17.90 -12.14
C GLY A 458 9.17 -17.20 -12.93
N ASP A 459 7.93 -17.44 -12.52
CA ASP A 459 6.72 -16.92 -13.14
C ASP A 459 6.25 -15.64 -12.44
N TRP A 460 6.57 -14.50 -13.03
CA TRP A 460 6.16 -13.19 -12.55
C TRP A 460 4.81 -12.72 -13.12
N SER A 461 4.14 -13.58 -13.91
CA SER A 461 2.90 -13.25 -14.60
C SER A 461 1.66 -13.38 -13.76
#